data_AF-A0A4Z2C3L1-F1
#
_entry.id   AF-A0A4Z2C3L1-F1
#
_cell.length_a   1.000
_cell.length_b   1.000
_cell.length_c   1.000
_cell.angle_alpha   90.00
_cell.angle_beta   90.00
_cell.angle_gamma   90.00
#
_symmetry.space_group_name_H-M   'P 1'
#
loop_
_entity.id
_entity.type
_entity.pdbx_description
1 polymer ?
#
loop_
_entity_poly.entity_id
_entity_poly.type
_entity_poly.pdbx_seq_one_letter_code
_entity_poly.pdbx_strand_id
1 'polypeptide(L)'
;MGPSAAGHPGHGILAQQGNALPPTPTSQPSGGNQPQTPFTDFYICPQHRPIVYGLSCMLQSIVLCCPSALVWHYSLTDCRNKTGSPLDLLPIAPSSLPMPGGNTALTQQVRTKLREIEEQVKERGQAVEFRWSFDKCQETTAGFTIGRVLHTLEVLDSHSFEKSDFNNSLDLLYNRIFGSGQSKDSHEMSPDDDAVVTLLCEWAVCCKRSGRHRAMVVAKLLEKRQAEIEAERCGDSEVVDEKGSVSSGSLSAATVPVFQDVLLQFLDTQAPTLTEPGN
;
A
#
# COMPACT_ATOMS: atom_id res chain seq x y z
N MET A 1 -30.61 -42.76 -73.39
CA MET A 1 -30.24 -43.97 -74.14
C MET A 1 -28.72 -44.00 -74.24
N GLY A 2 -28.05 -44.97 -73.60
CA GLY A 2 -26.67 -45.33 -73.98
C GLY A 2 -26.67 -46.05 -75.35
N PRO A 3 -25.51 -46.35 -75.98
CA PRO A 3 -24.56 -47.28 -75.37
C PRO A 3 -23.04 -47.06 -75.66
N SER A 4 -22.25 -47.67 -74.76
CA SER A 4 -21.02 -48.49 -74.84
C SER A 4 -20.04 -48.52 -76.04
N ALA A 5 -18.79 -48.84 -75.60
CA ALA A 5 -17.73 -49.68 -76.19
C ALA A 5 -16.69 -48.98 -77.09
N ALA A 6 -15.44 -48.77 -76.68
CA ALA A 6 -14.35 -49.69 -76.27
C ALA A 6 -13.55 -50.27 -77.46
N GLY A 7 -12.24 -49.97 -77.48
CA GLY A 7 -11.21 -50.56 -78.36
C GLY A 7 -9.82 -50.45 -77.71
N HIS A 8 -9.34 -51.59 -77.21
CA HIS A 8 -8.04 -51.94 -76.59
C HIS A 8 -6.85 -51.97 -77.60
N PRO A 9 -5.62 -52.44 -77.26
CA PRO A 9 -4.82 -52.47 -76.02
C PRO A 9 -3.32 -52.10 -76.21
N GLY A 10 -2.53 -52.10 -75.12
CA GLY A 10 -1.07 -52.19 -75.17
C GLY A 10 -0.47 -52.41 -73.79
N HIS A 11 -0.40 -53.68 -73.36
CA HIS A 11 0.12 -54.14 -72.07
C HIS A 11 1.65 -54.20 -72.05
N GLY A 12 2.25 -53.78 -70.95
CA GLY A 12 3.62 -54.11 -70.56
C GLY A 12 3.75 -54.07 -69.03
N ILE A 13 3.59 -55.23 -68.39
CA ILE A 13 3.80 -55.45 -66.95
C ILE A 13 5.14 -56.17 -66.77
N LEU A 14 5.94 -55.77 -65.78
CA LEU A 14 6.74 -56.73 -65.01
C LEU A 14 6.77 -56.36 -63.51
N ALA A 15 6.14 -57.26 -62.73
CA ALA A 15 6.29 -57.68 -61.32
C ALA A 15 6.44 -56.63 -60.19
N GLN A 16 5.45 -56.48 -59.29
CA GLN A 16 5.18 -57.23 -58.02
C GLN A 16 6.24 -56.97 -56.92
N GLN A 17 5.91 -56.51 -55.70
CA GLN A 17 4.96 -57.06 -54.71
C GLN A 17 4.64 -56.04 -53.59
N GLY A 18 3.41 -56.10 -53.04
CA GLY A 18 3.18 -56.04 -51.59
C GLY A 18 2.83 -54.72 -50.90
N ASN A 19 1.53 -54.50 -50.68
CA ASN A 19 0.83 -53.81 -49.57
C ASN A 19 1.52 -52.69 -48.75
N ALA A 20 0.81 -51.56 -48.64
CA ALA A 20 0.41 -50.82 -47.42
C ALA A 20 0.53 -49.29 -47.55
N LEU A 21 -0.37 -48.61 -46.84
CA LEU A 21 -0.68 -47.17 -46.75
C LEU A 21 0.53 -46.21 -46.78
N PRO A 22 0.38 -44.98 -47.31
CA PRO A 22 1.46 -43.98 -47.27
C PRO A 22 1.65 -43.42 -45.85
N PRO A 23 2.89 -43.38 -45.31
CA PRO A 23 3.19 -42.63 -44.11
C PRO A 23 3.52 -41.15 -44.42
N THR A 24 2.91 -40.29 -43.62
CA THR A 24 3.38 -39.00 -43.06
C THR A 24 4.24 -38.05 -43.93
N PRO A 25 3.79 -36.79 -44.15
CA PRO A 25 4.70 -35.73 -44.55
C PRO A 25 5.58 -35.29 -43.37
N THR A 26 6.80 -34.96 -43.75
CA THR A 26 7.97 -34.57 -42.97
C THR A 26 7.74 -33.37 -42.06
N SER A 27 8.48 -33.37 -40.95
CA SER A 27 8.52 -32.38 -39.87
C SER A 27 8.79 -30.94 -40.35
N GLN A 28 7.86 -30.03 -40.01
CA GLN A 28 8.12 -28.59 -39.95
C GLN A 28 8.99 -28.26 -38.72
N PRO A 29 9.87 -27.24 -38.81
CA PRO A 29 10.69 -26.80 -37.68
C PRO A 29 9.80 -26.24 -36.57
N SER A 30 10.15 -26.61 -35.34
CA SER A 30 9.54 -26.21 -34.08
C SER A 30 9.55 -24.69 -33.89
N GLY A 31 8.55 -23.99 -34.44
CA GLY A 31 8.16 -22.67 -33.99
C GLY A 31 7.35 -22.82 -32.72
N GLY A 32 7.96 -22.59 -31.57
CA GLY A 32 7.24 -22.56 -30.30
C GLY A 32 6.14 -21.49 -30.37
N ASN A 33 4.89 -21.93 -30.45
CA ASN A 33 3.74 -21.06 -30.23
C ASN A 33 3.79 -20.62 -28.77
N GLN A 34 4.40 -19.46 -28.54
CA GLN A 34 4.14 -18.68 -27.34
C GLN A 34 2.62 -18.43 -27.30
N PRO A 35 1.92 -18.64 -26.17
CA PRO A 35 0.49 -18.41 -26.12
C PRO A 35 0.20 -16.98 -26.58
N GLN A 36 -0.54 -16.84 -27.69
CA GLN A 36 -1.01 -15.55 -28.18
C GLN A 36 -1.95 -14.99 -27.11
N THR A 37 -1.41 -14.15 -26.23
CA THR A 37 -2.24 -13.44 -25.25
C THR A 37 -3.13 -12.45 -26.01
N PRO A 38 -4.38 -12.20 -25.58
CA PRO A 38 -5.27 -11.23 -26.24
C PRO A 38 -4.63 -9.83 -26.36
N PHE A 39 -3.67 -9.53 -25.49
CA PHE A 39 -2.81 -8.36 -25.56
C PHE A 39 -2.06 -8.22 -26.89
N THR A 40 -1.53 -9.33 -27.43
CA THR A 40 -0.79 -9.35 -28.70
C THR A 40 -1.71 -8.99 -29.88
N ASP A 41 -2.95 -9.49 -29.87
CA ASP A 41 -3.95 -9.20 -30.90
C ASP A 41 -4.33 -7.71 -30.91
N PHE A 42 -4.55 -7.12 -29.73
CA PHE A 42 -4.83 -5.68 -29.60
C PHE A 42 -3.64 -4.80 -30.00
N TYR A 43 -2.42 -5.25 -29.76
CA TYR A 43 -1.20 -4.53 -30.15
C TYR A 43 -0.99 -4.49 -31.68
N ILE A 44 -1.40 -5.56 -32.38
CA ILE A 44 -1.31 -5.65 -33.84
C ILE A 44 -2.38 -4.78 -34.51
N CYS A 45 -3.57 -4.65 -33.92
CA CYS A 45 -4.66 -3.83 -34.46
C CYS A 45 -4.33 -2.32 -34.48
N PRO A 46 -4.33 -1.65 -35.66
CA PRO A 46 -3.99 -0.22 -35.75
C PRO A 46 -4.89 0.72 -34.93
N GLN A 47 -6.16 0.37 -34.72
CA GLN A 47 -7.10 1.18 -33.95
C GLN A 47 -6.86 1.07 -32.44
N HIS A 48 -6.46 -0.10 -31.95
CA HIS A 48 -6.23 -0.34 -30.52
C HIS A 48 -4.78 -0.05 -30.10
N ARG A 49 -3.83 -0.07 -31.04
CA ARG A 49 -2.41 0.19 -30.78
C ARG A 49 -2.12 1.49 -30.02
N PRO A 50 -2.73 2.65 -30.35
CA PRO A 50 -2.51 3.88 -29.57
C PRO A 50 -3.01 3.76 -28.12
N ILE A 51 -4.13 3.06 -27.90
CA ILE A 51 -4.69 2.82 -26.57
C ILE A 51 -3.74 1.93 -25.76
N VAL A 52 -3.22 0.85 -26.37
CA VAL A 52 -2.26 -0.05 -25.73
C VAL A 52 -1.00 0.72 -25.31
N TYR A 53 -0.44 1.57 -26.18
CA TYR A 53 0.69 2.43 -25.81
C TYR A 53 0.35 3.43 -24.72
N GLY A 54 -0.83 4.05 -24.76
CA GLY A 54 -1.28 4.99 -23.74
C GLY A 54 -1.39 4.34 -22.37
N LEU A 55 -2.09 3.20 -22.28
CA LEU A 55 -2.23 2.43 -21.05
C LEU A 55 -0.87 1.92 -20.53
N SER A 56 -0.02 1.42 -21.44
CA SER A 56 1.33 0.97 -21.09
C SER A 56 2.17 2.10 -20.51
N CYS A 57 2.15 3.28 -21.16
CA CYS A 57 2.87 4.46 -20.72
C CYS A 57 2.34 4.97 -19.38
N MET A 58 1.02 4.98 -19.17
CA MET A 58 0.43 5.35 -17.88
C MET A 58 0.91 4.42 -16.77
N LEU A 59 0.87 3.10 -16.99
CA LEU A 59 1.33 2.14 -16.00
C LEU A 59 2.83 2.27 -15.70
N GLN A 60 3.66 2.44 -16.73
CA GLN A 60 5.10 2.68 -16.58
C GLN A 60 5.38 3.99 -15.83
N SER A 61 4.61 5.03 -16.10
CA SER A 61 4.72 6.31 -15.38
C SER A 61 4.32 6.16 -13.91
N ILE A 62 3.29 5.37 -13.61
CA ILE A 62 2.91 5.05 -12.22
C ILE A 62 4.05 4.33 -11.51
N VAL A 63 4.67 3.34 -12.14
CA VAL A 63 5.84 2.64 -11.56
C VAL A 63 6.97 3.63 -11.27
N LEU A 64 7.30 4.51 -12.21
CA LEU A 64 8.43 5.44 -12.07
C LEU A 64 8.16 6.56 -11.05
N CYS A 65 6.95 7.13 -11.04
CA CYS A 65 6.64 8.33 -10.27
C CYS A 65 5.99 8.01 -8.91
N CYS A 66 5.22 6.92 -8.82
CA CYS A 66 4.40 6.57 -7.66
C CYS A 66 4.48 5.07 -7.33
N PRO A 67 5.67 4.48 -7.12
CA PRO A 67 5.82 3.04 -6.93
C PRO A 67 5.07 2.50 -5.70
N SER A 68 4.85 3.32 -4.68
CA SER A 68 4.08 2.95 -3.50
C SER A 68 2.62 2.58 -3.80
N ALA A 69 2.03 3.09 -4.89
CA ALA A 69 0.68 2.72 -5.31
C ALA A 69 0.58 1.26 -5.77
N LEU A 70 1.72 0.63 -6.04
CA LEU A 70 1.84 -0.74 -6.48
C LEU A 70 2.29 -1.66 -5.35
N VAL A 71 2.62 -1.14 -4.18
CA VAL A 71 2.96 -1.95 -3.00
C VAL A 71 1.67 -2.58 -2.45
N TRP A 72 1.79 -3.81 -1.96
CA TRP A 72 0.72 -4.62 -1.37
C TRP A 72 -0.28 -3.81 -0.53
N HIS A 73 -1.57 -3.98 -0.79
CA HIS A 73 -2.64 -3.34 -0.05
C HIS A 73 -3.58 -4.38 0.60
N TYR A 74 -3.84 -4.22 1.89
CA TYR A 74 -4.81 -5.03 2.64
C TYR A 74 -6.12 -4.24 2.77
N SER A 75 -7.17 -4.65 2.06
CA SER A 75 -8.51 -4.08 2.23
C SER A 75 -9.25 -4.87 3.30
N LEU A 76 -9.44 -4.28 4.49
CA LEU A 76 -10.21 -4.88 5.59
C LEU A 76 -11.71 -4.94 5.35
N THR A 77 -12.22 -4.08 4.45
CA THR A 77 -13.66 -3.79 4.35
C THR A 77 -14.31 -4.27 3.07
N ASP A 78 -13.53 -4.70 2.07
CA ASP A 78 -14.07 -5.11 0.77
C ASP A 78 -13.38 -6.37 0.25
N CYS A 79 -14.05 -7.51 0.44
CA CYS A 79 -13.63 -8.83 -0.05
C CYS A 79 -13.76 -8.98 -1.58
N ARG A 80 -14.24 -7.95 -2.30
CA ARG A 80 -14.31 -7.93 -3.77
C ARG A 80 -13.00 -7.47 -4.41
N ASN A 81 -12.15 -6.76 -3.66
CA ASN A 81 -10.82 -6.35 -4.09
C ASN A 81 -9.82 -7.44 -3.71
N LYS A 82 -9.13 -8.01 -4.71
CA LYS A 82 -8.11 -9.03 -4.48
C LYS A 82 -7.03 -8.43 -3.56
N THR A 83 -6.80 -9.05 -2.40
CA THR A 83 -5.67 -8.73 -1.53
C THR A 83 -4.39 -9.04 -2.28
N GLY A 84 -3.45 -8.09 -2.31
CA GLY A 84 -2.20 -8.30 -3.02
C GLY A 84 -1.56 -7.01 -3.50
N SER A 85 -0.37 -7.13 -4.10
CA SER A 85 0.19 -6.05 -4.91
C SER A 85 -0.57 -5.97 -6.24
N PRO A 86 -0.95 -4.76 -6.70
CA PRO A 86 -1.43 -4.58 -8.07
C PRO A 86 -0.48 -5.11 -9.14
N LEU A 87 0.84 -5.21 -8.87
CA LEU A 87 1.79 -5.81 -9.82
C LEU A 87 1.56 -7.30 -10.04
N ASP A 88 1.13 -8.04 -9.00
CA ASP A 88 0.91 -9.48 -9.08
C ASP A 88 -0.33 -9.84 -9.91
N LEU A 89 -1.23 -8.87 -10.07
CA LEU A 89 -2.45 -9.01 -10.85
C LEU A 89 -2.23 -8.74 -12.34
N LEU A 90 -1.09 -8.15 -12.73
CA LEU A 90 -0.81 -7.83 -14.11
C LEU A 90 -0.37 -9.06 -14.89
N PRO A 91 -0.93 -9.32 -16.09
CA PRO A 91 -0.51 -10.44 -16.92
C PRO A 91 0.90 -10.24 -17.52
N ILE A 92 1.36 -8.98 -17.60
CA ILE A 92 2.64 -8.58 -18.18
C ILE A 92 3.26 -7.52 -17.29
N ALA A 93 4.54 -7.69 -16.94
CA ALA A 93 5.28 -6.73 -16.14
C ALA A 93 5.39 -5.36 -16.86
N PRO A 94 5.28 -4.22 -16.15
CA PRO A 94 5.41 -2.89 -16.74
C PRO A 94 6.68 -2.68 -17.59
N SER A 95 7.80 -3.28 -17.18
CA SER A 95 9.09 -3.28 -17.86
C SER A 95 9.09 -4.05 -19.20
N SER A 96 8.12 -4.94 -19.41
CA SER A 96 7.89 -5.71 -20.64
C SER A 96 6.82 -5.11 -21.54
N LEU A 97 6.11 -4.08 -21.10
CA LEU A 97 5.08 -3.42 -21.91
C LEU A 97 5.69 -2.64 -23.10
N PRO A 98 4.94 -2.46 -24.19
CA PRO A 98 5.38 -1.75 -25.36
C PRO A 98 5.60 -0.27 -25.05
N MET A 99 6.69 0.30 -25.58
CA MET A 99 7.02 1.72 -25.45
C MET A 99 7.08 2.39 -26.82
N PRO A 100 6.60 3.65 -26.95
CA PRO A 100 6.78 4.43 -28.16
C PRO A 100 8.27 4.62 -28.51
N GLY A 101 8.60 4.76 -29.79
CA GLY A 101 9.97 5.08 -30.22
C GLY A 101 10.90 3.89 -30.45
N GLY A 102 10.44 2.65 -30.26
CA GLY A 102 11.24 1.46 -30.55
C GLY A 102 12.40 1.24 -29.57
N ASN A 103 13.43 0.51 -29.99
CA ASN A 103 14.52 0.04 -29.11
C ASN A 103 15.67 1.05 -28.99
N THR A 104 15.38 2.27 -28.54
CA THR A 104 16.42 3.30 -28.31
C THR A 104 17.21 3.06 -27.02
N ALA A 105 18.39 3.67 -26.90
CA ALA A 105 19.19 3.63 -25.67
C ALA A 105 18.41 4.19 -24.46
N LEU A 106 17.64 5.27 -24.66
CA LEU A 106 16.75 5.84 -23.64
C LEU A 106 15.67 4.83 -23.24
N THR A 107 15.02 4.19 -24.21
CA THR A 107 14.01 3.14 -23.96
C THR A 107 14.61 2.03 -23.10
N GLN A 108 15.85 1.61 -23.38
CA GLN A 108 16.53 0.58 -22.57
C GLN A 108 16.84 1.06 -21.15
N GLN A 109 17.30 2.30 -20.97
CA GLN A 109 17.52 2.87 -19.65
C GLN A 109 16.22 2.91 -18.82
N VAL A 110 15.11 3.32 -19.43
CA VAL A 110 13.79 3.32 -18.81
C VAL A 110 13.37 1.90 -18.43
N ARG A 111 13.59 0.89 -19.29
CA ARG A 111 13.30 -0.52 -18.94
C ARG A 111 14.12 -1.00 -17.75
N THR A 112 15.40 -0.66 -17.69
CA THR A 112 16.25 -1.03 -16.55
C THR A 112 15.72 -0.40 -15.26
N LYS A 113 15.38 0.89 -15.28
CA LYS A 113 14.79 1.56 -14.11
C LYS A 113 13.43 0.99 -13.70
N LEU A 114 12.59 0.63 -14.65
CA LEU A 114 11.32 -0.05 -14.35
C LEU A 114 11.56 -1.39 -13.63
N ARG A 115 12.54 -2.21 -14.08
CA ARG A 115 12.85 -3.48 -13.40
C ARG A 115 13.38 -3.27 -11.97
N GLU A 116 14.27 -2.31 -11.79
CA GLU A 116 14.80 -1.97 -10.45
C GLU A 116 13.66 -1.60 -9.49
N ILE A 117 12.70 -0.78 -9.94
CA ILE A 117 11.58 -0.37 -9.11
C ILE A 117 10.58 -1.51 -8.90
N GLU A 118 10.30 -2.31 -9.93
CA GLU A 118 9.46 -3.52 -9.82
C GLU A 118 9.98 -4.46 -8.73
N GLU A 119 11.30 -4.65 -8.66
CA GLU A 119 11.93 -5.48 -7.63
C GLU A 119 11.79 -4.87 -6.23
N GLN A 120 12.02 -3.56 -6.09
CA GLN A 120 11.77 -2.85 -4.82
C GLN A 120 10.31 -2.96 -4.36
N VAL A 121 9.35 -2.87 -5.29
CA VAL A 121 7.92 -3.01 -4.95
C VAL A 121 7.62 -4.44 -4.49
N LYS A 122 8.21 -5.45 -5.13
CA LYS A 122 8.07 -6.86 -4.72
C LYS A 122 8.64 -7.13 -3.34
N GLU A 123 9.87 -6.68 -3.07
CA GLU A 123 10.52 -6.81 -1.76
C GLU A 123 9.67 -6.14 -0.66
N ARG A 124 9.18 -4.93 -0.93
CA ARG A 124 8.27 -4.22 0.00
C ARG A 124 6.95 -4.96 0.19
N GLY A 125 6.39 -5.53 -0.88
CA GLY A 125 5.17 -6.34 -0.82
C GLY A 125 5.35 -7.56 0.08
N GLN A 126 6.46 -8.30 -0.08
CA GLN A 126 6.80 -9.43 0.78
C GLN A 126 6.96 -8.99 2.25
N ALA A 127 7.66 -7.88 2.51
CA ALA A 127 7.79 -7.35 3.87
C ALA A 127 6.44 -7.04 4.53
N VAL A 128 5.44 -6.59 3.74
CA VAL A 128 4.06 -6.39 4.22
C VAL A 128 3.40 -7.70 4.58
N GLU A 129 3.53 -8.74 3.76
CA GLU A 129 3.02 -10.08 4.08
C GLU A 129 3.61 -10.62 5.39
N PHE A 130 4.88 -10.31 5.66
CA PHE A 130 5.57 -10.65 6.93
C PHE A 130 5.35 -9.62 8.05
N ARG A 131 4.32 -8.78 7.96
CA ARG A 131 3.90 -7.80 8.99
C ARG A 131 5.00 -6.80 9.41
N TRP A 132 5.95 -6.50 8.52
CA TRP A 132 7.02 -5.53 8.73
C TRP A 132 7.92 -5.79 9.96
N SER A 133 7.73 -6.91 10.67
CA SER A 133 8.47 -7.24 11.88
C SER A 133 8.45 -8.75 12.10
N PHE A 134 9.61 -9.31 12.39
CA PHE A 134 9.72 -10.72 12.77
C PHE A 134 9.07 -10.91 14.14
N ASP A 135 8.41 -12.04 14.40
CA ASP A 135 7.70 -12.30 15.66
C ASP A 135 8.56 -12.02 16.91
N LYS A 136 9.87 -12.31 16.82
CA LYS A 136 10.85 -12.03 17.91
C LYS A 136 11.04 -10.55 18.22
N CYS A 137 10.83 -9.65 17.26
CA CYS A 137 10.96 -8.21 17.48
C CYS A 137 9.77 -7.68 18.27
N GLN A 138 8.56 -8.21 18.02
CA GLN A 138 7.33 -7.80 18.72
C GLN A 138 7.37 -8.07 20.23
N GLU A 139 8.16 -9.04 20.68
CA GLU A 139 8.37 -9.35 22.11
C GLU A 139 9.32 -8.35 22.82
N THR A 140 9.97 -7.45 22.08
CA THR A 140 10.86 -6.42 22.65
C THR A 140 10.10 -5.12 22.92
N THR A 141 10.57 -4.31 23.87
CA THR A 141 10.02 -2.97 24.12
C THR A 141 9.96 -2.12 22.85
N ALA A 142 11.02 -2.14 22.04
CA ALA A 142 11.04 -1.41 20.77
C ALA A 142 9.98 -1.92 19.77
N GLY A 143 9.79 -3.24 19.69
CA GLY A 143 8.75 -3.82 18.83
C GLY A 143 7.34 -3.51 19.29
N PHE A 144 7.11 -3.43 20.61
CA PHE A 144 5.83 -2.96 21.15
C PHE A 144 5.54 -1.52 20.72
N THR A 145 6.50 -0.60 20.92
CA THR A 145 6.36 0.80 20.49
C THR A 145 6.15 0.92 18.97
N ILE A 146 6.90 0.17 18.15
CA ILE A 146 6.69 0.12 16.69
C ILE A 146 5.27 -0.37 16.37
N GLY A 147 4.81 -1.44 17.01
CA GLY A 147 3.46 -1.97 16.84
C GLY A 147 2.39 -0.93 17.19
N ARG A 148 2.58 -0.17 18.27
CA ARG A 148 1.68 0.91 18.68
C ARG A 148 1.63 2.05 17.66
N VAL A 149 2.78 2.48 17.14
CA VAL A 149 2.88 3.52 16.10
C VAL A 149 2.19 3.06 14.81
N LEU A 150 2.47 1.84 14.34
CA LEU A 150 1.85 1.28 13.14
C LEU A 150 0.33 1.12 13.29
N HIS A 151 -0.12 0.63 14.45
CA HIS A 151 -1.56 0.52 14.74
C HIS A 151 -2.23 1.89 14.73
N THR A 152 -1.62 2.89 15.36
CA THR A 152 -2.15 4.26 15.36
C THR A 152 -2.28 4.82 13.94
N LEU A 153 -1.27 4.62 13.09
CA LEU A 153 -1.34 5.01 11.68
C LEU A 153 -2.49 4.32 10.94
N GLU A 154 -2.68 3.02 11.15
CA GLU A 154 -3.77 2.25 10.53
C GLU A 154 -5.15 2.75 10.98
N VAL A 155 -5.31 3.04 12.27
CA VAL A 155 -6.56 3.60 12.81
C VAL A 155 -6.86 4.97 12.21
N LEU A 156 -5.85 5.85 12.06
CA LEU A 156 -6.02 7.16 11.44
C LEU A 156 -6.36 7.05 9.95
N ASP A 157 -5.66 6.19 9.20
CA ASP A 157 -5.84 6.06 7.76
C ASP A 157 -7.16 5.36 7.38
N SER A 158 -7.69 4.51 8.26
CA SER A 158 -9.01 3.85 8.08
C SER A 158 -10.19 4.69 8.55
N HIS A 159 -9.95 5.77 9.30
CA HIS A 159 -11.02 6.65 9.80
C HIS A 159 -11.56 7.54 8.69
N SER A 160 -12.88 7.53 8.52
CA SER A 160 -13.54 8.37 7.52
C SER A 160 -13.87 9.74 8.12
N PHE A 161 -13.01 10.74 7.88
CA PHE A 161 -13.20 12.09 8.40
C PHE A 161 -14.28 12.93 7.71
N GLU A 162 -14.86 12.44 6.60
CA GLU A 162 -15.94 13.13 5.88
C GLU A 162 -17.34 12.87 6.46
N LYS A 163 -17.49 11.81 7.26
CA LYS A 163 -18.78 11.39 7.83
C LYS A 163 -18.65 11.21 9.33
N SER A 164 -19.67 11.57 10.07
CA SER A 164 -19.71 11.36 11.52
C SER A 164 -21.00 10.65 11.89
N ASP A 165 -20.87 9.41 12.35
CA ASP A 165 -21.98 8.53 12.74
C ASP A 165 -21.67 7.88 14.09
N PHE A 166 -22.64 7.16 14.67
CA PHE A 166 -22.48 6.51 15.97
C PHE A 166 -21.31 5.49 16.01
N ASN A 167 -20.94 4.92 14.87
CA ASN A 167 -19.82 3.98 14.73
C ASN A 167 -18.55 4.61 14.13
N ASN A 168 -18.58 5.93 13.87
CA ASN A 168 -17.49 6.69 13.26
C ASN A 168 -17.44 8.10 13.84
N SER A 169 -16.93 8.22 15.07
CA SER A 169 -16.78 9.47 15.80
C SER A 169 -15.32 9.72 16.20
N LEU A 170 -15.00 10.96 16.58
CA LEU A 170 -13.70 11.28 17.16
C LEU A 170 -13.48 10.57 18.51
N ASP A 171 -14.54 10.28 19.26
CA ASP A 171 -14.43 9.53 20.51
C ASP A 171 -14.02 8.08 20.27
N LEU A 172 -14.58 7.43 19.26
CA LEU A 172 -14.17 6.08 18.87
C LEU A 172 -12.75 6.06 18.33
N LEU A 173 -12.36 7.08 17.55
CA LEU A 173 -10.99 7.24 17.08
C LEU A 173 -10.02 7.34 18.26
N TYR A 174 -10.32 8.22 19.22
CA TYR A 174 -9.54 8.40 20.43
C TYR A 174 -9.39 7.10 21.23
N ASN A 175 -10.50 6.39 21.47
CA ASN A 175 -10.47 5.14 22.24
C ASN A 175 -9.66 4.04 21.55
N ARG A 176 -9.61 4.01 20.21
CA ARG A 176 -8.75 3.06 19.48
C ARG A 176 -7.27 3.41 19.62
N ILE A 177 -6.92 4.69 19.61
CA ILE A 177 -5.53 5.16 19.69
C ILE A 177 -4.99 5.02 21.12
N PHE A 178 -5.68 5.58 22.11
CA PHE A 178 -5.22 5.68 23.50
C PHE A 178 -5.87 4.68 24.46
N GLY A 179 -7.07 4.16 24.15
CA GLY A 179 -7.81 3.28 25.06
C GLY A 179 -7.21 1.87 25.22
N SER A 180 -6.29 1.46 24.35
CA SER A 180 -5.63 0.16 24.39
C SER A 180 -4.36 0.12 25.26
N GLY A 181 -4.07 1.18 26.04
CA GLY A 181 -2.86 1.32 26.86
C GLY A 181 -3.05 1.27 28.38
N GLN A 182 -4.29 1.08 28.89
CA GLN A 182 -4.56 1.06 30.34
C GLN A 182 -4.09 -0.23 31.01
N SER A 183 -2.77 -0.38 31.19
CA SER A 183 -2.23 -1.20 32.27
C SER A 183 -2.38 -0.41 33.56
N LYS A 184 -3.12 -0.96 34.51
CA LYS A 184 -3.65 -0.32 35.72
C LYS A 184 -2.58 0.11 36.77
N ASP A 185 -1.29 0.15 36.41
CA ASP A 185 -0.19 0.13 37.39
C ASP A 185 1.01 1.04 37.06
N SER A 186 0.84 2.11 36.27
CA SER A 186 1.95 3.06 36.06
C SER A 186 1.45 4.48 35.96
N HIS A 187 1.73 5.25 37.02
CA HIS A 187 1.37 6.65 37.19
C HIS A 187 2.34 7.61 36.45
N GLU A 188 3.16 7.08 35.54
CA GLU A 188 4.10 7.81 34.69
C GLU A 188 3.73 7.60 33.22
N MET A 189 3.85 8.67 32.43
CA MET A 189 3.63 8.66 30.98
C MET A 189 4.41 7.50 30.37
N SER A 190 3.71 6.56 29.72
CA SER A 190 4.40 5.46 29.07
C SER A 190 5.21 6.04 27.89
N PRO A 191 6.46 5.59 27.67
CA PRO A 191 7.26 6.01 26.51
C PRO A 191 6.56 5.70 25.17
N ASP A 192 5.51 4.89 25.19
CA ASP A 192 4.66 4.59 24.05
C ASP A 192 3.70 5.75 23.71
N ASP A 193 3.17 6.48 24.71
CA ASP A 193 2.32 7.63 24.45
C ASP A 193 3.14 8.76 23.79
N ASP A 194 4.41 8.97 24.18
CA ASP A 194 5.31 9.95 23.54
C ASP A 194 5.52 9.64 22.05
N ALA A 195 5.71 8.35 21.72
CA ALA A 195 5.86 7.90 20.34
C ALA A 195 4.56 8.12 19.54
N VAL A 196 3.39 7.87 20.15
CA VAL A 196 2.08 8.13 19.55
C VAL A 196 1.86 9.64 19.34
N VAL A 197 2.18 10.49 20.31
CA VAL A 197 2.05 11.95 20.20
C VAL A 197 2.97 12.50 19.12
N THR A 198 4.22 12.02 19.06
CA THR A 198 5.17 12.38 18.00
C THR A 198 4.62 12.00 16.62
N LEU A 199 4.10 10.77 16.48
CA LEU A 199 3.45 10.31 15.27
C LEU A 199 2.25 11.17 14.88
N LEU A 200 1.41 11.57 15.84
CA LEU A 200 0.27 12.44 15.58
C LEU A 200 0.72 13.81 15.07
N CYS A 201 1.80 14.36 15.61
CA CYS A 201 2.38 15.62 15.14
C CYS A 201 2.90 15.47 13.69
N GLU A 202 3.66 14.41 13.39
CA GLU A 202 4.08 14.10 12.01
C GLU A 202 2.86 13.92 11.10
N TRP A 203 1.84 13.20 11.57
CA TRP A 203 0.60 12.99 10.84
C TRP A 203 -0.22 14.27 10.69
N ALA A 204 -0.07 15.30 11.52
CA ALA A 204 -0.74 16.58 11.31
C ALA A 204 -0.13 17.34 10.13
N VAL A 205 1.20 17.28 9.97
CA VAL A 205 1.96 18.19 9.11
C VAL A 205 2.57 17.53 7.86
N CYS A 206 2.59 16.20 7.77
CA CYS A 206 3.27 15.46 6.71
C CYS A 206 2.69 15.79 5.31
N CYS A 207 3.56 16.10 4.35
CA CYS A 207 3.21 16.44 2.97
C CYS A 207 2.82 15.23 2.10
N LYS A 208 2.97 14.00 2.61
CA LYS A 208 2.66 12.75 1.89
C LYS A 208 1.19 12.35 1.97
N ARG A 209 0.42 13.00 2.85
CA ARG A 209 -1.03 12.78 3.01
C ARG A 209 -1.77 14.09 2.72
N SER A 210 -2.99 13.98 2.21
CA SER A 210 -3.87 15.13 1.99
C SER A 210 -4.99 15.15 3.02
N GLY A 211 -5.50 16.33 3.37
CA GLY A 211 -6.61 16.47 4.31
C GLY A 211 -6.49 17.72 5.17
N ARG A 212 -7.43 18.67 4.99
CA ARG A 212 -7.48 19.91 5.79
C ARG A 212 -7.85 19.66 7.26
N HIS A 213 -8.47 18.52 7.55
CA HIS A 213 -8.92 18.13 8.88
C HIS A 213 -7.76 17.68 9.79
N ARG A 214 -6.60 17.31 9.24
CA ARG A 214 -5.55 16.57 9.96
C ARG A 214 -5.05 17.30 11.21
N ALA A 215 -4.66 18.57 11.07
CA ALA A 215 -4.21 19.38 12.20
C ALA A 215 -5.30 19.55 13.28
N MET A 216 -6.56 19.76 12.87
CA MET A 216 -7.69 19.92 13.79
C MET A 216 -7.99 18.62 14.55
N VAL A 217 -7.95 17.47 13.86
CA VAL A 217 -8.16 16.16 14.46
C VAL A 217 -7.09 15.89 15.51
N VAL A 218 -5.82 16.10 15.17
CA VAL A 218 -4.71 15.90 16.11
C VAL A 218 -4.84 16.80 17.33
N ALA A 219 -5.14 18.09 17.12
CA ALA A 219 -5.36 19.01 18.23
C ALA A 219 -6.46 18.51 19.19
N LYS A 220 -7.60 18.04 18.66
CA LYS A 220 -8.70 17.49 19.48
C LYS A 220 -8.34 16.18 20.19
N LEU A 221 -7.57 15.32 19.55
CA LEU A 221 -7.11 14.06 20.16
C LEU A 221 -6.16 14.35 21.35
N LEU A 222 -5.23 15.28 21.17
CA LEU A 222 -4.28 15.67 22.22
C LEU A 222 -4.97 16.43 23.36
N GLU A 223 -5.89 17.35 23.05
CA GLU A 223 -6.71 18.05 24.04
C GLU A 223 -7.49 17.06 24.91
N LYS A 224 -8.13 16.06 24.28
CA LYS A 224 -8.86 15.02 25.00
C LYS A 224 -7.94 14.15 25.88
N ARG A 225 -6.76 13.76 25.37
CA ARG A 225 -5.79 12.97 26.15
C ARG A 225 -5.26 13.75 27.35
N GLN A 226 -4.93 15.03 27.14
CA GLN A 226 -4.50 15.95 28.20
C GLN A 226 -5.55 16.02 29.31
N ALA A 227 -6.82 16.25 28.94
CA ALA A 227 -7.92 16.33 29.90
C ALA A 227 -8.16 15.00 30.66
N GLU A 228 -8.01 13.85 30.00
CA GLU A 228 -8.13 12.54 30.66
C GLU A 228 -7.03 12.33 31.70
N ILE A 229 -5.77 12.62 31.36
CA ILE A 229 -4.63 12.48 32.29
C ILE A 229 -4.76 13.46 33.46
N GLU A 230 -5.22 14.69 33.22
CA GLU A 230 -5.49 15.66 34.28
C GLU A 230 -6.64 15.22 35.21
N ALA A 231 -7.69 14.61 34.64
CA ALA A 231 -8.80 14.06 35.42
C ALA A 231 -8.36 12.86 36.29
N GLU A 232 -7.52 11.97 35.76
CA GLU A 232 -6.93 10.85 36.52
C GLU A 232 -6.08 11.35 37.70
N ARG A 233 -5.27 12.40 37.50
CA ARG A 233 -4.48 13.04 38.58
C ARG A 233 -5.35 13.67 39.67
N CYS A 234 -6.54 14.18 39.34
CA CYS A 234 -7.44 14.80 40.30
C CYS A 234 -8.30 13.78 41.06
N GLY A 235 -8.64 12.65 40.43
CA GLY A 235 -9.46 11.58 41.02
C GLY A 235 -8.78 10.82 42.16
N ASP A 236 -7.45 10.83 42.25
CA ASP A 236 -6.68 10.18 43.33
C ASP A 236 -6.58 11.05 44.61
N SER A 237 -7.04 12.32 44.57
CA SER A 237 -6.97 13.25 45.70
C SER A 237 -8.18 13.22 46.66
N GLU A 238 -9.25 12.46 46.36
CA GLU A 238 -10.53 12.50 47.10
C GLU A 238 -10.61 11.61 48.36
N VAL A 239 -9.49 11.31 49.04
CA VAL A 239 -9.53 10.54 50.31
C VAL A 239 -8.78 11.15 51.49
N VAL A 240 -8.35 12.41 51.45
CA VAL A 240 -7.65 13.02 52.61
C VAL A 240 -8.36 14.26 53.16
N ASP A 241 -9.06 13.99 54.27
CA ASP A 241 -9.35 14.85 55.41
C ASP A 241 -10.31 16.04 55.23
N GLU A 242 -11.57 15.81 55.61
CA GLU A 242 -12.50 16.85 56.04
C GLU A 242 -11.99 17.52 57.33
N LYS A 243 -10.99 18.39 57.23
CA LYS A 243 -10.69 19.34 58.31
C LYS A 243 -10.07 20.64 57.81
N GLY A 244 -10.97 21.56 57.46
CA GLY A 244 -10.87 22.97 57.79
C GLY A 244 -9.82 23.78 57.05
N SER A 245 -10.26 24.57 56.08
CA SER A 245 -10.24 26.04 56.15
C SER A 245 -10.41 26.61 54.75
N VAL A 246 -11.36 27.53 54.61
CA VAL A 246 -11.51 28.37 53.43
C VAL A 246 -10.27 29.27 53.30
N SER A 247 -9.40 28.99 52.34
CA SER A 247 -8.45 29.96 51.81
C SER A 247 -8.81 30.22 50.36
N SER A 248 -9.32 31.43 50.11
CA SER A 248 -9.50 31.95 48.76
C SER A 248 -8.13 32.10 48.10
N GLY A 249 -7.97 31.51 46.91
CA GLY A 249 -6.78 31.71 46.07
C GLY A 249 -5.88 30.49 45.92
N SER A 250 -6.45 29.30 45.69
CA SER A 250 -5.69 28.26 44.99
C SER A 250 -5.91 28.49 43.49
N LEU A 251 -5.08 29.34 42.88
CA LEU A 251 -4.73 29.12 41.48
C LEU A 251 -4.21 27.70 41.47
N SER A 252 -4.98 26.76 40.94
CA SER A 252 -4.51 25.42 40.61
C SER A 252 -3.08 25.58 40.10
N ALA A 253 -2.10 25.06 40.87
CA ALA A 253 -0.69 25.22 40.55
C ALA A 253 -0.55 24.95 39.06
N ALA A 254 -0.07 25.92 38.28
CA ALA A 254 -0.03 25.80 36.82
C ALA A 254 0.87 24.62 36.48
N THR A 255 0.27 23.44 36.36
CA THR A 255 0.97 22.22 36.04
C THR A 255 1.37 22.35 34.58
N VAL A 256 2.66 22.10 34.32
CA VAL A 256 3.17 22.05 32.96
C VAL A 256 2.28 21.09 32.14
N PRO A 257 1.76 21.51 30.97
CA PRO A 257 0.97 20.65 30.10
C PRO A 257 1.70 19.33 29.83
N VAL A 258 0.98 18.21 29.78
CA VAL A 258 1.56 16.85 29.82
C VAL A 258 2.45 16.61 28.60
N PHE A 259 2.05 17.11 27.43
CA PHE A 259 2.80 16.92 26.19
C PHE A 259 3.78 18.04 25.86
N GLN A 260 4.03 18.99 26.78
CA GLN A 260 4.84 20.17 26.47
C GLN A 260 6.22 19.80 25.93
N ASP A 261 6.94 18.89 26.60
CA ASP A 261 8.31 18.54 26.22
C ASP A 261 8.37 17.84 24.85
N VAL A 262 7.46 16.89 24.59
CA VAL A 262 7.38 16.18 23.30
C VAL A 262 7.03 17.16 22.17
N LEU A 263 6.09 18.07 22.40
CA LEU A 263 5.69 19.06 21.40
C LEU A 263 6.82 20.05 21.11
N LEU A 264 7.52 20.54 22.13
CA LEU A 264 8.68 21.42 21.95
C LEU A 264 9.80 20.70 21.20
N GLN A 265 10.12 19.46 21.58
CA GLN A 265 11.11 18.65 20.88
C GLN A 265 10.74 18.43 19.41
N PHE A 266 9.46 18.18 19.11
CA PHE A 266 8.99 18.06 17.73
C PHE A 266 9.18 19.37 16.96
N LEU A 267 8.85 20.52 17.56
CA LEU A 267 9.03 21.83 16.95
C LEU A 267 10.51 22.13 16.65
N ASP A 268 11.41 21.75 17.55
CA ASP A 268 12.85 22.01 17.41
C ASP A 268 13.52 21.12 16.36
N THR A 269 13.01 19.91 16.14
CA THR A 269 13.73 18.88 15.36
C THR A 269 13.03 18.44 14.08
N GLN A 270 11.71 18.43 14.05
CA GLN A 270 10.91 17.71 13.04
C GLN A 270 9.85 18.57 12.35
N ALA A 271 9.54 19.75 12.90
CA ALA A 271 8.52 20.62 12.32
C ALA A 271 8.93 21.13 10.92
N PRO A 272 8.00 21.16 9.96
CA PRO A 272 8.29 21.71 8.63
C PRO A 272 8.68 23.17 8.73
N THR A 273 9.86 23.51 8.20
CA THR A 273 10.28 24.89 8.03
C THR A 273 9.67 25.45 6.75
N LEU A 274 9.26 26.73 6.81
CA LEU A 274 8.92 27.47 5.60
C LEU A 274 10.21 27.61 4.78
N THR A 275 10.39 26.71 3.83
CA THR A 275 11.36 26.94 2.76
C THR A 275 10.82 28.13 1.97
N GLU A 276 11.57 29.24 1.94
CA GLU A 276 11.21 30.37 1.08
C GLU A 276 10.97 29.84 -0.34
N PRO A 277 9.95 30.35 -1.06
CA PRO A 277 9.77 30.02 -2.47
C PRO A 277 10.92 30.64 -3.26
N GLY A 278 12.04 29.92 -3.32
CA GLY A 278 13.29 30.35 -3.91
C GLY A 278 13.53 29.75 -5.29
N ASN A 279 13.23 30.58 -6.30
CA ASN A 279 13.80 30.67 -7.66
C ASN A 279 13.59 29.52 -8.66
#